data_AF-A0A2C6MEH8-F1
#
_entry.id   AF-A0A2C6MEH8-F1
#
_cell.length_a   1.000
_cell.length_b   1.000
_cell.length_c   1.000
_cell.angle_alpha   90.00
_cell.angle_beta   90.00
_cell.angle_gamma   90.00
#
_symmetry.space_group_name_H-M   'P 1'
#
loop_
_entity.id
_entity.type
_entity.pdbx_description
1 polymer ?
#
loop_
_entity_poly.entity_id
_entity_poly.type
_entity_poly.pdbx_seq_one_letter_code
_entity_poly.pdbx_strand_id
1 'polypeptide(L)'
;MHFEVLVEDASGAIMLESFLEKILGSNGQEHTYKIHQYKGIGRIPKNLKGETDPKKRILLDQLPRILRGYGRSLKYYNAAVMVVVDLDKKVCTSFKEELVNILDDCDPKPRTLFRIAIEEMESWLLGDLDAIKKAYPNFKERILDSYIQDH
;
A
#
# COMPACT_ATOMS: atom_id res chain seq x y z
N MET A 1 1.05 -4.81 -18.74
CA MET A 1 0.17 -5.21 -17.61
C MET A 1 -0.21 -3.99 -16.79
N HIS A 2 -1.48 -3.89 -16.38
CA HIS A 2 -1.97 -2.80 -15.53
C HIS A 2 -1.90 -3.15 -14.04
N PHE A 3 -1.63 -2.18 -13.17
CA PHE A 3 -1.61 -2.34 -11.72
C PHE A 3 -2.62 -1.43 -11.03
N GLU A 4 -3.54 -2.02 -10.29
CA GLU A 4 -4.43 -1.29 -9.38
C GLU A 4 -3.79 -1.32 -7.99
N VAL A 5 -3.21 -0.20 -7.56
CA VAL A 5 -2.44 -0.10 -6.32
C VAL A 5 -3.33 0.46 -5.21
N LEU A 6 -3.52 -0.30 -4.13
CA LEU A 6 -4.26 0.12 -2.95
C LEU A 6 -3.27 0.42 -1.83
N VAL A 7 -3.35 1.63 -1.28
CA VAL A 7 -2.47 2.09 -0.20
C VAL A 7 -3.29 2.75 0.89
N GLU A 8 -2.87 2.58 2.14
CA GLU A 8 -3.67 2.95 3.30
C GLU A 8 -3.90 4.45 3.46
N ASP A 9 -2.98 5.30 3.01
CA ASP A 9 -3.05 6.74 3.18
C ASP A 9 -2.51 7.55 1.99
N ALA A 10 -2.43 8.86 2.16
CA ALA A 10 -1.99 9.79 1.13
C ALA A 10 -0.46 9.89 1.01
N SER A 11 0.28 9.75 2.12
CA SER A 11 1.74 9.85 2.12
C SER A 11 2.37 8.64 1.44
N GLY A 12 1.88 7.44 1.72
CA GLY A 12 2.25 6.22 1.01
C GLY A 12 1.91 6.29 -0.48
N ALA A 13 0.80 6.94 -0.87
CA ALA A 13 0.44 7.14 -2.27
C ALA A 13 1.46 8.02 -3.02
N ILE A 14 1.84 9.16 -2.44
CA ILE A 14 2.86 10.07 -3.00
C ILE A 14 4.20 9.35 -3.13
N MET A 15 4.58 8.60 -2.11
CA MET A 15 5.82 7.83 -2.06
C MET A 15 5.85 6.76 -3.17
N LEU A 16 4.78 5.97 -3.31
CA LEU A 16 4.66 4.96 -4.37
C LEU A 16 4.62 5.56 -5.77
N GLU A 17 3.97 6.72 -5.96
CA GLU A 17 3.95 7.40 -7.26
C GLU A 17 5.38 7.71 -7.72
N SER A 18 6.21 8.30 -6.85
CA SER A 18 7.61 8.58 -7.18
C SER A 18 8.43 7.32 -7.50
N PHE A 19 8.16 6.20 -6.83
CA PHE A 19 8.86 4.94 -7.11
C PHE A 19 8.41 4.28 -8.40
N LEU A 20 7.10 4.21 -8.63
CA LEU A 20 6.54 3.56 -9.80
C LEU A 20 6.95 4.30 -11.07
N GLU A 21 6.99 5.63 -11.05
CA GLU A 21 7.54 6.43 -12.16
C GLU A 21 9.00 6.06 -12.50
N LYS A 22 9.84 5.88 -11.48
CA LYS A 22 11.27 5.55 -11.67
C LYS A 22 11.49 4.10 -12.09
N ILE A 23 10.74 3.16 -11.51
CA ILE A 23 10.89 1.71 -11.74
C ILE A 23 10.29 1.30 -13.09
N LEU A 24 9.09 1.78 -13.39
CA LEU A 24 8.40 1.48 -14.65
C LEU A 24 8.90 2.38 -15.80
N GLY A 25 9.70 3.39 -15.47
CA GLY A 25 10.45 4.25 -16.39
C GLY A 25 9.59 5.27 -17.13
N SER A 26 10.25 6.27 -17.73
CA SER A 26 9.65 7.25 -18.64
C SER A 26 9.12 6.63 -19.94
N ASN A 27 9.39 5.35 -20.21
CA ASN A 27 8.96 4.66 -21.40
C ASN A 27 7.58 4.01 -21.30
N GLY A 28 6.92 3.91 -20.13
CA GLY A 28 5.46 3.71 -19.92
C GLY A 28 4.64 2.76 -20.83
N GLN A 29 5.23 2.00 -21.74
CA GLN A 29 4.55 1.44 -22.91
C GLN A 29 4.05 0.03 -22.64
N GLU A 30 4.65 -0.70 -21.70
CA GLU A 30 4.19 -2.05 -21.35
C GLU A 30 3.40 -2.11 -20.04
N HIS A 31 3.60 -1.16 -19.11
CA HIS A 31 2.99 -1.19 -17.79
C HIS A 31 2.33 0.13 -17.43
N THR A 32 1.11 0.06 -16.91
CA THR A 32 0.35 1.20 -16.42
C THR A 32 -0.06 0.94 -14.98
N TYR A 33 -0.32 1.99 -14.21
CA TYR A 33 -0.79 1.84 -12.84
C TYR A 33 -1.82 2.91 -12.48
N LYS A 34 -2.60 2.63 -11.44
CA LYS A 34 -3.48 3.60 -10.78
C LYS A 34 -3.39 3.39 -9.29
N ILE A 35 -3.13 4.46 -8.55
CA ILE A 35 -3.04 4.43 -7.09
C ILE A 35 -4.37 4.87 -6.47
N HIS A 36 -4.84 4.10 -5.51
CA HIS A 36 -6.04 4.37 -4.71
C HIS A 36 -5.63 4.50 -3.25
N GLN A 37 -5.56 5.75 -2.79
CA GLN A 37 -5.32 6.04 -1.38
C GLN A 37 -6.59 5.83 -0.54
N TYR A 38 -6.42 5.35 0.68
CA TYR A 38 -7.47 5.17 1.67
C TYR A 38 -7.26 6.19 2.81
N LYS A 39 -8.01 6.07 3.91
CA LYS A 39 -7.94 6.96 5.08
C LYS A 39 -7.48 6.20 6.33
N GLY A 40 -6.62 5.22 6.13
CA GLY A 40 -6.08 4.34 7.15
C GLY A 40 -6.28 2.86 6.84
N ILE A 41 -5.42 2.05 7.44
CA ILE A 41 -5.38 0.59 7.29
C ILE A 41 -6.63 -0.10 7.82
N GLY A 42 -7.07 0.23 9.04
CA GLY A 42 -8.24 -0.39 9.68
C GLY A 42 -8.01 -1.82 10.14
N ARG A 43 -9.07 -2.65 10.05
CA ARG A 43 -9.02 -4.05 10.49
C ARG A 43 -9.75 -4.96 9.51
N ILE A 44 -9.33 -6.21 9.45
CA ILE A 44 -10.02 -7.22 8.64
C ILE A 44 -11.35 -7.56 9.32
N PRO A 45 -12.49 -7.48 8.61
CA PRO A 45 -13.79 -7.78 9.21
C PRO A 45 -13.94 -9.28 9.48
N LYS A 46 -14.46 -9.65 10.65
CA LYS A 46 -14.55 -11.04 11.14
C LYS A 46 -15.21 -12.04 10.19
N ASN A 47 -16.15 -11.59 9.35
CA ASN A 47 -16.91 -12.43 8.41
C ASN A 47 -16.58 -12.13 6.94
N LEU A 48 -15.49 -11.40 6.65
CA LEU A 48 -15.14 -10.94 5.30
C LEU A 48 -16.29 -10.18 4.58
N LYS A 49 -17.21 -9.66 5.38
CA LYS A 49 -18.31 -8.77 5.02
C LYS A 49 -18.06 -7.49 5.79
N GLY A 50 -17.52 -6.49 5.11
CA GLY A 50 -17.33 -5.17 5.69
C GLY A 50 -18.71 -4.54 5.95
N GLU A 51 -19.07 -4.37 7.22
CA GLU A 51 -20.25 -3.60 7.65
C GLU A 51 -19.94 -2.09 7.75
N THR A 52 -18.68 -1.72 7.54
CA THR A 52 -18.21 -0.34 7.70
C THR A 52 -18.70 0.56 6.55
N ASP A 53 -19.16 1.76 6.89
CA ASP A 53 -19.56 2.80 5.95
C ASP A 53 -18.46 3.02 4.88
N PRO A 54 -18.74 2.77 3.59
CA PRO A 54 -17.79 2.96 2.49
C PRO A 54 -17.15 4.36 2.47
N LYS A 55 -17.86 5.39 2.95
CA LYS A 55 -17.37 6.79 3.00
C LYS A 55 -16.17 6.96 3.92
N LYS A 56 -16.01 6.08 4.91
CA LYS A 56 -14.83 6.09 5.79
C LYS A 56 -13.55 5.73 5.04
N ARG A 57 -13.65 5.02 3.91
CA ARG A 57 -12.50 4.62 3.07
C ARG A 57 -11.38 3.98 3.88
N ILE A 58 -11.71 3.03 4.74
CA ILE A 58 -10.75 2.24 5.50
C ILE A 58 -10.39 1.01 4.66
N LEU A 59 -9.09 0.75 4.47
CA LEU A 59 -8.60 -0.22 3.48
C LEU A 59 -9.00 -1.66 3.83
N LEU A 60 -8.55 -2.20 4.97
CA LEU A 60 -8.78 -3.60 5.34
C LEU A 60 -10.26 -3.93 5.56
N ASP A 61 -11.03 -2.98 6.09
CA ASP A 61 -12.48 -3.09 6.25
C ASP A 61 -13.20 -3.37 4.92
N GLN A 62 -12.70 -2.76 3.84
CA GLN A 62 -13.28 -2.86 2.50
C GLN A 62 -12.57 -3.86 1.60
N LEU A 63 -11.38 -4.32 1.98
CA LEU A 63 -10.51 -5.14 1.15
C LEU A 63 -11.20 -6.39 0.58
N PRO A 64 -11.99 -7.18 1.36
CA PRO A 64 -12.73 -8.31 0.80
C PRO A 64 -13.69 -7.91 -0.32
N ARG A 65 -14.41 -6.79 -0.14
CA ARG A 65 -15.36 -6.26 -1.14
C ARG A 65 -14.63 -5.77 -2.39
N ILE A 66 -13.51 -5.08 -2.22
CA ILE A 66 -12.70 -4.52 -3.31
C ILE A 66 -12.10 -5.65 -4.15
N LEU A 67 -11.48 -6.66 -3.52
CA LEU A 67 -10.89 -7.79 -4.23
C LEU A 67 -11.95 -8.61 -4.98
N ARG A 68 -13.13 -8.88 -4.40
CA ARG A 68 -14.24 -9.51 -5.15
C ARG A 68 -14.71 -8.64 -6.33
N GLY A 69 -14.68 -7.31 -6.18
CA GLY A 69 -14.94 -6.36 -7.26
C GLY A 69 -13.95 -6.52 -8.41
N TYR A 70 -12.65 -6.46 -8.11
CA TYR A 70 -11.58 -6.63 -9.09
C TYR A 70 -11.52 -8.02 -9.70
N GLY A 71 -11.85 -9.06 -8.94
CA GLY A 71 -12.00 -10.40 -9.47
C GLY A 71 -12.96 -10.45 -10.65
N ARG A 72 -14.07 -9.71 -10.57
CA ARG A 72 -15.07 -9.62 -11.63
C ARG A 72 -14.64 -8.68 -12.75
N SER A 73 -14.15 -7.49 -12.42
CA SER A 73 -13.84 -6.46 -13.43
C SER A 73 -12.54 -6.71 -14.19
N LEU A 74 -11.54 -7.35 -13.57
CA LEU A 74 -10.23 -7.61 -14.18
C LEU A 74 -10.07 -9.02 -14.74
N LYS A 75 -11.11 -9.87 -14.65
CA LYS A 75 -11.04 -11.30 -15.02
C LYS A 75 -10.40 -11.58 -16.38
N TYR A 76 -10.66 -10.73 -17.37
CA TYR A 76 -10.19 -10.89 -18.75
C TYR A 76 -9.14 -9.84 -19.15
N TYR A 77 -8.63 -9.07 -18.19
CA TYR A 77 -7.62 -8.04 -18.41
C TYR A 77 -6.27 -8.51 -17.90
N ASN A 78 -5.19 -8.15 -18.59
CA ASN A 78 -3.83 -8.36 -18.10
C ASN A 78 -3.52 -7.33 -17.00
N ALA A 79 -4.09 -7.52 -15.83
CA ALA A 79 -4.01 -6.62 -14.69
C ALA A 79 -3.79 -7.37 -13.36
N ALA A 80 -3.21 -6.67 -12.39
CA ALA A 80 -3.03 -7.16 -11.03
C ALA A 80 -3.39 -6.09 -10.00
N VAL A 81 -3.92 -6.50 -8.85
CA VAL A 81 -4.12 -5.64 -7.69
C VAL A 81 -2.86 -5.70 -6.82
N MET A 82 -2.26 -4.57 -6.51
CA MET A 82 -1.16 -4.49 -5.55
C MET A 82 -1.69 -3.81 -4.29
N VAL A 83 -1.62 -4.51 -3.16
CA VAL A 83 -2.05 -3.97 -1.87
C VAL A 83 -0.79 -3.70 -1.06
N VAL A 84 -0.55 -2.44 -0.73
CA VAL A 84 0.59 -1.97 0.05
C VAL A 84 0.07 -1.43 1.38
N VAL A 85 0.55 -2.00 2.47
CA VAL A 85 0.12 -1.66 3.83
C VAL A 85 1.30 -1.70 4.79
N ASP A 86 1.18 -0.98 5.89
CA ASP A 86 2.17 -1.01 6.96
C ASP A 86 1.92 -2.19 7.90
N LEU A 87 3.01 -2.72 8.44
CA LEU A 87 2.94 -3.80 9.42
C LEU A 87 2.35 -3.29 10.74
N ASP A 88 2.64 -2.03 11.09
CA ASP A 88 2.45 -1.48 12.43
C ASP A 88 3.07 -2.42 13.49
N LYS A 89 2.28 -2.76 14.52
CA LYS A 89 2.64 -3.66 15.61
C LYS A 89 2.22 -5.12 15.36
N LYS A 90 1.92 -5.49 14.11
CA LYS A 90 1.43 -6.84 13.77
C LYS A 90 2.61 -7.80 13.56
N VAL A 91 2.33 -9.10 13.62
CA VAL A 91 3.29 -10.13 13.21
C VAL A 91 3.16 -10.34 11.70
N CYS A 92 4.24 -10.10 10.95
CA CYS A 92 4.21 -10.05 9.47
C CYS A 92 3.68 -11.33 8.83
N THR A 93 4.09 -12.50 9.34
CA THR A 93 3.64 -13.80 8.83
C THR A 93 2.13 -13.99 9.01
N SER A 94 1.64 -13.80 10.25
CA SER A 94 0.21 -13.92 10.56
C SER A 94 -0.63 -12.90 9.80
N PHE A 95 -0.15 -11.65 9.69
CA PHE A 95 -0.86 -10.63 8.94
C PHE A 95 -0.90 -10.94 7.44
N LYS A 96 0.20 -11.46 6.88
CA LYS A 96 0.24 -11.91 5.49
C LYS A 96 -0.72 -13.07 5.23
N GLU A 97 -0.79 -14.03 6.14
CA GLU A 97 -1.75 -15.14 6.07
C GLU A 97 -3.20 -14.63 6.08
N GLU A 98 -3.53 -13.67 6.95
CA GLU A 98 -4.85 -13.04 6.97
C GLU A 98 -5.20 -12.39 5.62
N LEU A 99 -4.27 -11.65 5.01
CA LEU A 99 -4.47 -11.04 3.68
C LEU A 99 -4.67 -12.09 2.58
N VAL A 100 -3.90 -13.18 2.60
CA VAL A 100 -4.04 -14.29 1.66
C VAL A 100 -5.38 -14.98 1.83
N ASN A 101 -5.84 -15.21 3.07
CA ASN A 101 -7.14 -15.79 3.35
C ASN A 101 -8.30 -14.95 2.78
N ILE A 102 -8.20 -13.62 2.81
CA ILE A 102 -9.17 -12.73 2.14
C ILE A 102 -9.20 -12.99 0.63
N LEU A 103 -8.03 -13.08 0.02
CA LEU A 103 -7.91 -13.32 -1.42
C LEU A 103 -8.46 -14.72 -1.78
N ASP A 104 -8.23 -15.70 -0.92
CA ASP A 104 -8.67 -17.07 -1.13
C ASP A 104 -10.20 -17.24 -1.07
N ASP A 105 -10.88 -16.40 -0.30
CA ASP A 105 -12.34 -16.30 -0.24
C ASP A 105 -12.96 -15.52 -1.44
N CYS A 106 -12.14 -14.97 -2.33
CA CYS A 106 -12.64 -14.28 -3.52
C CYS A 106 -12.91 -15.26 -4.67
N ASP A 107 -14.15 -15.25 -5.17
CA ASP A 107 -14.53 -15.89 -6.43
C ASP A 107 -15.35 -14.93 -7.30
N PRO A 108 -14.89 -14.57 -8.52
CA PRO A 108 -13.58 -14.89 -9.10
C PRO A 108 -12.40 -14.27 -8.33
N LYS A 109 -11.28 -14.99 -8.25
CA LYS A 109 -10.05 -14.55 -7.57
C LYS A 109 -9.20 -13.64 -8.47
N PRO A 110 -8.97 -12.35 -8.14
CA PRO A 110 -8.08 -11.50 -8.90
C PRO A 110 -6.61 -11.86 -8.70
N ARG A 111 -5.76 -11.60 -9.71
CA ARG A 111 -4.31 -11.62 -9.52
C ARG A 111 -3.92 -10.52 -8.53
N THR A 112 -3.42 -10.89 -7.36
CA THR A 112 -3.14 -9.92 -6.27
C THR A 112 -1.74 -10.10 -5.70
N LEU A 113 -1.08 -8.99 -5.38
CA LEU A 113 0.22 -8.91 -4.72
C LEU A 113 0.06 -8.15 -3.41
N PHE A 114 0.33 -8.80 -2.28
CA PHE A 114 0.39 -8.13 -0.98
C PHE A 114 1.83 -7.74 -0.65
N ARG A 115 2.09 -6.45 -0.43
CA ARG A 115 3.37 -5.88 0.01
C ARG A 115 3.16 -5.23 1.37
N ILE A 116 3.96 -5.64 2.35
CA ILE A 116 3.87 -5.14 3.72
C ILE A 116 5.16 -4.38 3.98
N ALA A 117 5.06 -3.09 4.29
CA ALA A 117 6.19 -2.34 4.81
C ALA A 117 6.40 -2.77 6.28
N ILE A 118 7.61 -3.20 6.63
CA ILE A 118 7.89 -3.79 7.95
C ILE A 118 7.92 -2.71 9.04
N GLU A 119 8.48 -1.55 8.72
CA GLU A 119 8.38 -0.36 9.55
C GLU A 119 7.17 0.46 9.08
N GLU A 120 7.43 1.60 8.44
CA GLU A 120 6.47 2.44 7.73
C GLU A 120 7.04 2.78 6.35
N MET A 121 6.16 3.00 5.37
CA MET A 121 6.61 3.42 4.04
C MET A 121 7.42 4.73 4.08
N GLU A 122 7.03 5.66 4.94
CA GLU A 122 7.65 6.98 5.11
C GLU A 122 9.08 6.90 5.67
N SER A 123 9.40 5.84 6.42
CA SER A 123 10.75 5.64 6.96
C SER A 123 11.81 5.53 5.86
N TRP A 124 11.41 5.11 4.66
CA TRP A 124 12.31 5.09 3.50
C TRP A 124 12.72 6.50 3.04
N LEU A 125 11.86 7.51 3.22
CA LEU A 125 12.17 8.91 2.91
C LEU A 125 13.17 9.50 3.91
N LEU A 126 13.22 8.95 5.13
CA LEU A 126 14.14 9.38 6.18
C LEU A 126 15.54 8.74 6.05
N GLY A 127 15.71 7.78 5.13
CA GLY A 127 16.97 7.06 4.93
C GLY A 127 18.07 7.83 4.21
N ASP A 128 17.75 8.98 3.59
CA ASP A 128 18.72 9.87 2.97
C ASP A 128 18.76 11.22 3.71
N LEU A 129 19.55 11.26 4.78
CA LEU A 129 19.70 12.46 5.61
C LEU A 129 20.20 13.67 4.80
N ASP A 130 21.05 13.47 3.80
CA ASP A 130 21.57 14.56 2.97
C ASP A 130 20.46 15.15 2.08
N ALA A 131 19.59 14.30 1.53
CA ALA A 131 18.41 14.76 0.80
C ALA A 131 17.46 15.57 1.71
N ILE A 132 17.25 15.15 2.96
CA ILE A 132 16.42 15.89 3.93
C ILE A 132 17.03 17.25 4.24
N LYS A 133 18.34 17.31 4.53
CA LYS A 133 19.08 18.56 4.78
C LYS A 133 18.94 19.54 3.61
N LYS A 134 19.00 19.02 2.38
CA LYS A 134 18.85 19.81 1.16
C LYS A 134 17.42 20.31 0.95
N ALA A 135 16.41 19.48 1.23
CA ALA A 135 15.00 19.85 1.08
C ALA A 135 14.52 20.85 2.15
N TYR A 136 15.06 20.75 3.36
CA TYR A 136 14.68 21.57 4.51
C TYR A 136 15.89 22.27 5.13
N PRO A 137 16.46 23.33 4.49
CA PRO A 137 17.71 23.97 4.95
C PRO A 137 17.63 24.60 6.35
N ASN A 138 16.42 24.86 6.86
CA ASN A 138 16.19 25.42 8.20
C ASN A 138 15.85 24.34 9.25
N PHE A 139 16.16 23.07 8.98
CA PHE A 139 15.89 21.98 9.91
C PHE A 139 16.69 22.16 11.22
N LYS A 140 16.16 21.60 12.30
CA LYS A 140 16.84 21.61 13.60
C LYS A 140 17.80 20.43 13.65
N GLU A 141 19.09 20.72 13.52
CA GLU A 141 20.18 19.71 13.47
C GLU A 141 20.09 18.70 14.61
N ARG A 142 19.86 19.17 15.84
CA ARG A 142 19.69 18.32 17.03
C ARG A 142 18.57 17.28 16.95
N ILE A 143 17.52 17.54 16.17
CA ILE A 143 16.41 16.58 16.00
C ILE A 143 16.84 15.47 15.05
N LEU A 144 17.53 15.83 13.96
CA LEU A 144 18.03 14.87 12.98
C LEU A 144 19.13 13.98 13.57
N ASP A 145 20.05 14.56 14.34
CA ASP A 145 21.13 13.81 15.01
C ASP A 145 20.60 12.81 16.05
N SER A 146 19.38 13.03 16.55
CA SER A 146 18.70 12.12 17.48
C SER A 146 17.86 11.04 16.79
N TYR A 147 17.67 11.13 15.46
CA TYR A 147 16.95 10.13 14.69
C TYR A 147 17.81 8.88 14.55
N ILE A 148 17.28 7.76 15.04
CA ILE A 148 17.84 6.44 14.86
C ILE A 148 16.90 5.74 13.89
N GLN A 149 17.40 5.41 12.71
CA GLN A 149 16.62 4.62 11.77
C GLN A 149 16.49 3.20 12.32
N ASP A 150 15.26 2.70 12.37
CA ASP A 150 15.00 1.34 12.80
C ASP A 150 15.72 0.35 11.86
N HIS A 151 16.42 -0.64 12.44
CA HIS A 151 17.30 -1.60 11.77
C HIS A 151 16.66 -2.97 11.60
#